data_AF-A0AAU0KEU5-F1
#
_entry.id   AF-A0AAU0KEU5-F1
#
_cell.length_a   1.000
_cell.length_b   1.000
_cell.length_c   1.000
_cell.angle_alpha   90.00
_cell.angle_beta   90.00
_cell.angle_gamma   90.00
#
_symmetry.space_group_name_H-M   'P 1'
#
loop_
_entity.id
_entity.type
_entity.pdbx_description
1 polymer ?
#
loop_
_entity_poly.entity_id
_entity_poly.type
_entity_poly.pdbx_seq_one_letter_code
_entity_poly.pdbx_strand_id
1 'polypeptide(L)'
;MTLHGFRTMASTFLNESGWAKDVIECELAHLEENESREAYNRAMYAPERRLMMQWYADALDAVKAGQDITPVPENIKNMHR
;
A
#
# COMPACT_ATOMS: atom_id res chain seq x y z
N MET A 1 -10.04 1.66 19.68
CA MET A 1 -9.04 1.90 18.61
C MET A 1 -9.54 3.05 17.76
N THR A 2 -8.84 4.18 17.72
CA THR A 2 -9.24 5.29 16.83
C THR A 2 -8.78 4.97 15.40
N LEU A 3 -9.47 5.54 14.42
CA LEU A 3 -9.13 5.42 13.00
C LEU A 3 -7.67 5.83 12.69
N HIS A 4 -7.08 6.68 13.55
CA HIS A 4 -5.68 7.08 13.48
C HIS A 4 -4.71 5.95 13.84
N GLY A 5 -4.96 5.22 14.93
CA GLY A 5 -4.11 4.09 15.33
C GLY A 5 -4.10 2.95 14.31
N PHE A 6 -5.21 2.73 13.60
CA PHE A 6 -5.27 1.77 12.50
C PHE A 6 -4.37 2.18 11.32
N ARG A 7 -4.38 3.47 10.94
CA ARG A 7 -3.52 4.00 9.87
C ARG A 7 -2.05 3.91 10.22
N THR A 8 -1.68 4.24 11.46
CA THR A 8 -0.28 4.12 11.92
C THR A 8 0.19 2.68 11.84
N MET A 9 -0.61 1.71 12.31
CA MET A 9 -0.25 0.29 12.23
C MET A 9 -0.14 -0.19 10.79
N ALA A 10 -1.11 0.15 9.92
CA ALA A 10 -1.07 -0.24 8.51
C ALA A 10 0.15 0.38 7.78
N SER A 11 0.49 1.64 8.07
CA SER A 11 1.67 2.31 7.51
C SER A 11 2.95 1.59 7.91
N THR A 12 3.14 1.30 9.19
CA THR A 12 4.33 0.59 9.68
C THR A 12 4.44 -0.79 9.03
N PHE A 13 3.35 -1.56 9.03
CA PHE A 13 3.34 -2.90 8.47
C PHE A 13 3.67 -2.94 6.98
N LEU A 14 3.09 -2.04 6.18
CA LEU A 14 3.35 -1.97 4.74
C LEU A 14 4.79 -1.53 4.42
N ASN A 15 5.34 -0.59 5.20
CA ASN A 15 6.73 -0.17 5.08
C ASN A 15 7.70 -1.32 5.40
N GLU A 16 7.46 -2.06 6.48
CA GLU A 16 8.29 -3.22 6.87
C GLU A 16 8.19 -4.36 5.85
N SER A 17 7.06 -4.49 5.17
CA SER A 17 6.85 -5.49 4.12
C SER A 17 7.57 -5.15 2.80
N GLY A 18 8.07 -3.93 2.64
CA GLY A 18 8.85 -3.51 1.49
C GLY A 18 8.06 -2.83 0.37
N TRP A 19 6.85 -2.33 0.66
CA TRP A 19 6.10 -1.49 -0.28
C TRP A 19 6.73 -0.10 -0.40
N ALA A 20 6.59 0.53 -1.56
CA ALA A 20 7.06 1.88 -1.78
C ALA A 20 6.27 2.88 -0.92
N LYS A 21 7.00 3.76 -0.21
CA LYS A 21 6.40 4.77 0.66
C LYS A 21 5.39 5.65 -0.10
N ASP A 22 5.67 6.00 -1.35
CA ASP A 22 4.79 6.84 -2.17
C ASP A 22 3.42 6.19 -2.41
N VAL A 23 3.37 4.87 -2.59
CA VAL A 23 2.11 4.10 -2.76
C VAL A 23 1.34 4.03 -1.44
N ILE A 24 2.04 3.86 -0.32
CA ILE A 24 1.46 3.85 1.03
C ILE A 24 0.87 5.21 1.38
N GLU A 25 1.60 6.30 1.11
CA GLU A 25 1.14 7.67 1.37
C GLU A 25 -0.04 8.03 0.44
N CYS A 26 -0.04 7.62 -0.84
CA CYS A 26 -1.20 7.81 -1.72
C CYS A 26 -2.49 7.14 -1.21
N GLU A 27 -2.35 6.07 -0.43
CA GLU A 27 -3.46 5.32 0.12
C GLU A 27 -3.91 5.83 1.50
N LEU A 28 -2.96 6.26 2.33
CA LEU A 28 -3.21 6.67 3.71
C LEU A 28 -3.45 8.17 3.88
N ALA A 29 -2.81 8.99 3.04
CA ALA A 29 -2.88 10.44 3.06
C ALA A 29 -3.61 10.95 1.81
N HIS A 30 -4.68 11.69 2.05
CA HIS A 30 -5.44 12.37 1.01
C HIS A 30 -4.53 13.22 0.10
N LEU A 31 -4.68 13.01 -1.22
CA LEU A 31 -4.66 14.03 -2.29
C LEU A 31 -3.55 15.08 -2.16
N GLU A 32 -2.44 14.92 -2.89
CA GLU A 32 -1.55 16.06 -3.17
C GLU A 32 -2.37 17.23 -3.72
N GLU A 33 -2.15 18.45 -3.20
CA GLU A 33 -2.79 19.73 -3.58
C GLU A 33 -2.54 20.18 -5.05
N ASN A 34 -2.33 19.27 -5.99
CA ASN A 34 -2.16 19.57 -7.41
C ASN A 34 -3.02 18.65 -8.28
N GLU A 35 -4.30 19.02 -8.44
CA GLU A 35 -5.32 18.30 -9.22
C GLU A 35 -4.86 17.88 -10.63
N SER A 36 -3.91 18.59 -11.23
CA SER A 36 -3.35 18.29 -12.56
C SER A 36 -2.31 17.16 -12.56
N ARG A 37 -1.49 17.05 -11.50
CA ARG A 37 -0.54 15.93 -11.32
C ARG A 37 -1.22 14.70 -10.71
N GLU A 38 -2.26 14.93 -9.92
CA GLU A 38 -3.06 13.91 -9.28
C GLU A 38 -3.72 12.94 -10.28
N ALA A 39 -4.16 13.43 -11.44
CA ALA A 39 -4.74 12.59 -12.50
C ALA A 39 -3.71 11.64 -13.15
N TYR A 40 -2.50 12.13 -13.40
CA TYR A 40 -1.39 11.32 -13.93
C TYR A 40 -0.86 10.34 -12.87
N ASN A 41 -0.67 10.80 -11.63
CA ASN A 41 -0.24 9.96 -10.50
C ASN A 41 -1.29 8.90 -10.14
N ARG A 42 -2.59 9.23 -10.16
CA ARG A 42 -3.67 8.25 -9.97
C ARG A 42 -3.62 7.13 -11.00
N ALA A 43 -3.43 7.45 -12.28
CA ALA A 43 -3.37 6.43 -13.32
C ALA A 43 -2.12 5.54 -13.19
N MET A 44 -0.98 6.14 -12.79
CA MET A 44 0.30 5.45 -12.66
C MET A 44 0.31 4.48 -11.47
N TYR A 45 -0.17 4.92 -10.30
CA TYR A 45 -0.13 4.13 -9.07
C TYR A 45 -1.42 3.33 -8.79
N ALA A 46 -2.51 3.51 -9.55
CA ALA A 46 -3.75 2.72 -9.40
C ALA A 46 -3.55 1.19 -9.40
N PRO A 47 -2.79 0.59 -10.35
CA PRO A 47 -2.56 -0.86 -10.33
C PRO A 47 -1.74 -1.30 -9.12
N GLU A 48 -0.73 -0.52 -8.73
CA GLU A 48 0.10 -0.78 -7.55
C GLU A 48 -0.67 -0.68 -6.25
N ARG A 49 -1.50 0.35 -6.08
CA ARG A 49 -2.39 0.50 -4.92
C ARG A 49 -3.37 -0.67 -4.79
N ARG A 50 -3.93 -1.13 -5.92
CA ARG A 50 -4.84 -2.27 -5.92
C ARG A 50 -4.13 -3.55 -5.51
N LEU A 51 -2.91 -3.77 -6.02
CA LEU A 51 -2.12 -4.94 -5.64
C LEU A 51 -1.69 -4.86 -4.17
N MET A 52 -1.30 -3.68 -3.68
CA MET A 52 -0.96 -3.45 -2.28
C MET A 52 -2.14 -3.77 -1.36
N MET A 53 -3.33 -3.28 -1.70
CA MET A 53 -4.52 -3.53 -0.89
C MET A 53 -4.99 -4.98 -0.94
N GLN A 54 -4.87 -5.65 -2.09
CA GLN A 54 -5.15 -7.08 -2.19
C GLN A 54 -4.15 -7.89 -1.35
N TRP A 55 -2.86 -7.61 -1.48
CA TRP A 55 -1.82 -8.27 -0.69
C TRP A 55 -2.00 -8.02 0.81
N TYR A 56 -2.38 -6.81 1.20
CA TYR A 56 -2.67 -6.49 2.60
C TYR A 56 -3.85 -7.31 3.14
N ALA A 57 -4.91 -7.48 2.35
CA ALA A 57 -6.03 -8.35 2.71
C ALA A 57 -5.58 -9.82 2.84
N ASP A 58 -4.82 -10.33 1.88
CA ASP A 58 -4.29 -11.70 1.90
C ASP A 58 -3.36 -11.93 3.10
N ALA A 59 -2.56 -10.92 3.47
CA ALA A 59 -1.71 -10.95 4.66
C ALA A 59 -2.52 -11.00 5.96
N LEU A 60 -3.61 -10.24 6.05
CA LEU A 60 -4.51 -10.29 7.20
C LEU A 60 -5.21 -11.65 7.30
N ASP A 61 -5.62 -12.23 6.17
CA ASP A 61 -6.22 -13.56 6.12
C ASP A 61 -5.20 -14.65 6.52
N ALA A 62 -3.94 -14.54 6.09
CA ALA A 62 -2.86 -15.42 6.51
C ALA A 62 -2.63 -15.34 8.02
N VAL A 63 -2.52 -14.13 8.59
CA VAL A 63 -2.37 -13.92 10.04
C VAL A 63 -3.55 -14.52 10.80
N LYS A 64 -4.78 -14.32 10.31
CA LYS A 64 -5.99 -14.89 10.91
C LYS A 64 -6.00 -16.43 10.84
N ALA A 65 -5.48 -17.01 9.77
CA ALA A 65 -5.34 -18.45 9.59
C ALA A 65 -4.12 -19.05 10.34
N GLY A 66 -3.25 -18.22 10.93
CA GLY A 66 -2.00 -18.66 11.54
C GLY A 66 -0.94 -19.12 10.53
N GLN A 67 -1.02 -18.59 9.31
CA GLN A 67 -0.11 -18.88 8.20
C GLN A 67 0.94 -17.78 8.04
N ASP A 68 2.06 -18.13 7.41
CA ASP A 68 3.09 -17.16 7.05
C ASP A 68 2.58 -16.17 5.98
N ILE A 69 2.98 -14.91 6.15
CA ILE A 69 2.61 -13.82 5.24
C ILE A 69 3.41 -14.00 3.94
N THR A 70 2.72 -13.95 2.80
CA THR A 70 3.36 -14.09 1.50
C THR A 70 4.26 -12.89 1.19
N PRO A 71 5.43 -13.08 0.55
CA PRO A 71 6.34 -11.99 0.25
C PRO A 71 5.70 -11.01 -0.76
N VAL A 72 6.05 -9.73 -0.64
CA VAL A 72 5.55 -8.69 -1.55
C VAL A 72 5.97 -9.01 -3.00
N PRO A 73 5.02 -8.98 -3.95
CA PRO A 73 5.29 -9.30 -5.36
C PRO A 73 6.44 -8.46 -5.95
N GLU A 74 7.45 -9.13 -6.51
CA GLU A 74 8.72 -8.53 -6.95
C GLU A 74 8.57 -7.59 -8.16
N ASN A 75 7.49 -7.76 -8.92
CA ASN A 75 7.07 -6.93 -10.04
C ASN A 75 6.77 -5.47 -9.69
N ILE A 76 6.69 -5.13 -8.40
CA ILE A 76 6.52 -3.75 -7.91
C ILE A 76 7.86 -2.97 -7.88
N LYS A 77 9.00 -3.65 -7.72
CA LYS A 77 10.32 -2.98 -7.57
C LYS A 77 10.86 -2.34 -8.85
N ASN A 78 10.29 -2.66 -10.01
CA ASN A 78 10.83 -2.29 -11.32
C ASN A 78 9.91 -1.39 -12.17
N MET A 79 8.74 -0.99 -11.65
CA MET A 79 7.75 -0.24 -12.45
C MET A 79 8.09 1.26 -12.61
N HIS A 80 9.06 1.77 -11.81
CA HIS A 80 9.48 3.17 -11.78
C HIS A 80 11.00 3.39 -11.97
N ARG A 81 11.74 2.41 -12.51
CA ARG A 81 13.14 2.63 -12.95
C ARG A 81 13.23 3.10 -14.39
#